data_AF-A0A7W3P9P2-F1
#
_entry.id   AF-A0A7W3P9P2-F1
#
_cell.length_a   1.000
_cell.length_b   1.000
_cell.length_c   1.000
_cell.angle_alpha   90.00
_cell.angle_beta   90.00
_cell.angle_gamma   90.00
#
_symmetry.space_group_name_H-M   'P 1'
#
loop_
_entity.id
_entity.type
_entity.pdbx_description
1 polymer ?
#
loop_
_entity_poly.entity_id
_entity_poly.type
_entity_poly.pdbx_seq_one_letter_code
_entity_poly.pdbx_strand_id
1 'polypeptide(L)'
;MPLTPEDVSNKRFTPVRLREGYDMGEVDQFLDEVEAELARLTKENDDLRSKLSSAQGGAPVVTEKAPEPAKVETKAPEPVPAPVPAPVVAASPVETIRVETVPQASNAAARLLEIATRNADELVEEAKNDADKIVGEARTKAERLEAESKNKADRLEADARTRSQMLDSETAERRQQMFGDLEKERDKLSAEVENLRSFEREYRSRLKSYFSQQLEALNGSSETAAPSSDEQHAPKRLRSILGEDEG
;
A
#
# COMPACT_ATOMS: atom_id res chain seq x y z
N MET A 1 -5.67 -26.96 -3.68
CA MET A 1 -6.99 -26.56 -4.24
C MET A 1 -6.86 -26.54 -5.76
N PRO A 2 -7.95 -26.49 -6.54
CA PRO A 2 -7.88 -26.47 -8.01
C PRO A 2 -7.57 -25.09 -8.62
N LEU A 3 -7.37 -24.06 -7.79
CA LEU A 3 -6.94 -22.71 -8.16
C LEU A 3 -5.96 -22.20 -7.09
N THR A 4 -4.96 -21.45 -7.54
CA THR A 4 -3.97 -20.67 -6.78
C THR A 4 -4.02 -19.20 -7.25
N PRO A 5 -3.39 -18.25 -6.54
CA PRO A 5 -3.24 -16.88 -7.03
C PRO A 5 -2.60 -16.82 -8.43
N GLU A 6 -1.54 -17.61 -8.65
CA GLU A 6 -0.85 -17.70 -9.95
C GLU A 6 -1.75 -18.23 -11.09
N ASP A 7 -2.76 -19.05 -10.80
CA ASP A 7 -3.76 -19.49 -11.80
C ASP A 7 -4.73 -18.37 -12.23
N VAL A 8 -4.86 -17.31 -11.40
CA VAL A 8 -5.68 -16.13 -11.70
C VAL A 8 -4.90 -15.16 -12.58
N SER A 9 -3.68 -14.77 -12.18
CA SER A 9 -2.85 -13.82 -12.95
C SER A 9 -2.33 -14.39 -14.28
N ASN A 10 -2.18 -15.72 -14.41
CA ASN A 10 -1.89 -16.35 -15.70
C ASN A 10 -3.13 -16.55 -16.60
N LYS A 11 -4.34 -16.16 -16.16
CA LYS A 11 -5.58 -16.43 -16.89
C LYS A 11 -5.78 -15.51 -18.09
N ARG A 12 -5.65 -16.06 -19.29
CA ARG A 12 -5.95 -15.32 -20.54
C ARG A 12 -7.34 -15.65 -21.07
N PHE A 13 -8.12 -14.59 -21.34
CA PHE A 13 -9.44 -14.67 -21.97
C PHE A 13 -9.34 -14.34 -23.47
N THR A 14 -10.27 -14.89 -24.28
CA THR A 14 -10.31 -14.64 -25.73
C THR A 14 -11.23 -13.46 -26.03
N PRO A 15 -10.75 -12.37 -26.65
CA PRO A 15 -11.56 -11.18 -26.92
C PRO A 15 -12.64 -11.46 -27.98
N VAL A 16 -13.88 -11.08 -27.68
CA VAL A 16 -15.05 -11.26 -28.57
C VAL A 16 -15.28 -9.96 -29.37
N ARG A 17 -15.43 -10.07 -30.70
CA ARG A 17 -15.53 -8.90 -31.61
C ARG A 17 -16.88 -8.71 -32.31
N LEU A 18 -17.83 -9.64 -32.14
CA LEU A 18 -19.13 -9.63 -32.84
C LEU A 18 -20.34 -9.72 -31.88
N ARG A 19 -20.11 -9.56 -30.58
CA ARG A 19 -21.13 -9.54 -29.52
C ARG A 19 -20.63 -8.61 -28.41
N GLU A 20 -21.58 -8.12 -27.61
CA GLU A 20 -21.28 -7.49 -26.32
C GLU A 20 -20.46 -8.45 -25.44
N GLY A 21 -19.56 -7.88 -24.66
CA GLY A 21 -18.67 -8.56 -23.73
C GLY A 21 -18.15 -7.56 -22.70
N TYR A 22 -17.53 -8.07 -21.63
CA TYR A 22 -16.98 -7.24 -20.57
C TYR A 22 -15.82 -6.37 -21.06
N ASP A 23 -15.65 -5.19 -20.46
CA ASP A 23 -14.48 -4.36 -20.71
C ASP A 23 -13.22 -5.05 -20.19
N MET A 24 -12.12 -4.97 -20.95
CA MET A 24 -10.89 -5.66 -20.57
C MET A 24 -10.23 -5.04 -19.34
N GLY A 25 -10.27 -3.71 -19.16
CA GLY A 25 -9.70 -3.06 -17.99
C GLY A 25 -10.51 -3.28 -16.72
N GLU A 26 -11.83 -3.36 -16.83
CA GLU A 26 -12.71 -3.71 -15.69
C GLU A 26 -12.50 -5.17 -15.26
N VAL A 27 -12.32 -6.09 -16.21
CA VAL A 27 -11.98 -7.50 -15.94
C VAL A 27 -10.59 -7.63 -15.33
N ASP A 28 -9.58 -6.97 -15.89
CA ASP A 28 -8.20 -7.04 -15.38
C ASP A 28 -8.12 -6.47 -13.95
N GLN A 29 -8.76 -5.32 -13.65
CA GLN A 29 -8.83 -4.79 -12.28
C GLN A 29 -9.52 -5.75 -11.31
N PHE A 30 -10.63 -6.38 -11.71
CA PHE A 30 -11.32 -7.34 -10.85
C PHE A 30 -10.48 -8.60 -10.58
N LEU A 31 -9.61 -8.99 -11.53
CA LEU A 31 -8.69 -10.11 -11.35
C LEU A 31 -7.55 -9.75 -10.37
N ASP A 32 -7.02 -8.53 -10.41
CA ASP A 32 -6.05 -8.03 -9.41
C ASP A 32 -6.65 -8.06 -7.98
N GLU A 33 -7.90 -7.61 -7.82
CA GLU A 33 -8.61 -7.64 -6.53
C GLU A 33 -8.84 -9.09 -6.03
N VAL A 34 -9.18 -10.01 -6.94
CA VAL A 34 -9.35 -11.45 -6.64
C VAL A 34 -8.02 -12.14 -6.31
N GLU A 35 -6.91 -11.81 -7.00
CA GLU A 35 -5.59 -12.36 -6.68
C GLU A 35 -5.13 -11.92 -5.28
N ALA A 36 -5.31 -10.64 -4.95
CA ALA A 36 -4.94 -10.07 -3.65
C ALA A 36 -5.70 -10.75 -2.48
N GLU A 37 -7.02 -10.90 -2.58
CA GLU A 37 -7.81 -11.58 -1.56
C GLU A 37 -7.56 -13.11 -1.53
N LEU A 38 -7.30 -13.77 -2.67
CA LEU A 38 -6.96 -15.19 -2.68
C LEU A 38 -5.60 -15.47 -2.03
N ALA A 39 -4.60 -14.61 -2.28
CA ALA A 39 -3.30 -14.66 -1.62
C ALA A 39 -3.41 -14.40 -0.11
N ARG A 40 -4.22 -13.41 0.30
CA ARG A 40 -4.55 -13.12 1.69
C ARG A 40 -5.21 -14.32 2.38
N LEU A 41 -6.26 -14.88 1.78
CA LEU A 41 -7.00 -16.03 2.33
C LEU A 41 -6.14 -17.29 2.42
N THR A 42 -5.22 -17.51 1.47
CA THR A 42 -4.24 -18.61 1.53
C THR A 42 -3.32 -18.42 2.72
N LYS A 43 -2.71 -17.23 2.86
CA LYS A 43 -1.83 -16.91 3.99
C LYS A 43 -2.56 -16.99 5.33
N GLU A 44 -3.79 -16.50 5.43
CA GLU A 44 -4.58 -16.58 6.66
C GLU A 44 -4.94 -18.03 7.01
N ASN A 45 -5.25 -18.88 6.02
CA ASN A 45 -5.43 -20.32 6.23
C ASN A 45 -4.16 -20.99 6.76
N ASP A 46 -2.99 -20.67 6.22
CA ASP A 46 -1.73 -21.28 6.67
C ASP A 46 -1.26 -20.73 8.03
N ASP A 47 -1.49 -19.45 8.32
CA ASP A 47 -1.33 -18.88 9.67
C ASP A 47 -2.29 -19.54 10.68
N LEU A 48 -3.55 -19.79 10.32
CA LEU A 48 -4.53 -20.49 11.16
C LEU A 48 -4.17 -21.96 11.35
N ARG A 49 -3.67 -22.64 10.31
CA ARG A 49 -3.14 -24.02 10.40
C ARG A 49 -1.91 -24.10 11.28
N SER A 50 -1.01 -23.12 11.20
CA SER A 50 0.17 -23.01 12.06
C SER A 50 -0.20 -22.77 13.53
N LYS A 51 -1.21 -21.92 13.78
CA LYS A 51 -1.78 -21.72 15.13
C LYS A 51 -2.47 -22.99 15.64
N LEU A 52 -3.24 -23.68 14.80
CA LEU A 52 -3.89 -24.95 15.15
C LEU A 52 -2.87 -26.07 15.40
N SER A 53 -1.85 -26.24 14.58
CA SER A 53 -0.80 -27.25 14.80
C SER A 53 0.06 -26.93 16.04
N SER A 54 0.29 -25.66 16.34
CA SER A 54 0.95 -25.24 17.59
C SER A 54 0.08 -25.52 18.83
N ALA A 55 -1.24 -25.34 18.73
CA ALA A 55 -2.18 -25.63 19.83
C ALA A 55 -2.45 -27.14 19.99
N GLN A 56 -2.53 -27.90 18.90
CA GLN A 56 -2.74 -29.35 18.90
C GLN A 56 -1.44 -30.13 19.20
N GLY A 57 -0.27 -29.55 18.91
CA GLY A 57 1.05 -30.09 19.24
C GLY A 57 1.32 -30.26 20.74
N GLY A 58 0.43 -29.77 21.61
CA GLY A 58 0.42 -30.08 23.05
C GLY A 58 -0.02 -31.52 23.39
N ALA A 59 -0.45 -32.33 22.42
CA ALA A 59 -0.84 -33.73 22.64
C ALA A 59 -0.19 -34.68 21.60
N PRO A 60 0.55 -35.72 22.04
CA PRO A 60 1.20 -36.66 21.12
C PRO A 60 0.20 -37.72 20.61
N VAL A 61 -0.18 -37.62 19.33
CA VAL A 61 -0.90 -38.70 18.63
C VAL A 61 -0.10 -39.14 17.41
N VAL A 62 0.39 -40.37 17.46
CA VAL A 62 1.11 -41.02 16.34
C VAL A 62 0.10 -41.42 15.28
N THR A 63 0.31 -41.01 14.03
CA THR A 63 -0.34 -41.68 12.88
C THR A 63 0.64 -41.85 11.72
N GLU A 64 0.64 -43.06 11.19
CA GLU A 64 1.56 -43.59 10.18
C GLU A 64 1.08 -43.27 8.75
N LYS A 65 2.02 -43.06 7.80
CA LYS A 65 2.23 -43.92 6.59
C LYS A 65 2.56 -43.18 5.28
N ALA A 66 3.87 -43.11 4.95
CA ALA A 66 4.56 -43.31 3.65
C ALA A 66 4.04 -42.65 2.33
N PRO A 67 4.85 -42.52 1.25
CA PRO A 67 6.25 -42.96 1.02
C PRO A 67 7.17 -41.74 0.67
N GLU A 68 8.33 -41.77 -0.01
CA GLU A 68 9.12 -42.86 -0.62
C GLU A 68 10.67 -42.74 -0.33
N PRO A 69 11.69 -42.57 -1.24
CA PRO A 69 13.04 -43.07 -0.93
C PRO A 69 14.19 -42.04 -0.88
N ALA A 70 15.15 -42.29 0.02
CA ALA A 70 16.57 -41.93 -0.16
C ALA A 70 17.46 -42.96 0.58
N LYS A 71 18.64 -43.26 0.04
CA LYS A 71 19.53 -44.33 0.53
C LYS A 71 20.18 -43.99 1.89
N VAL A 72 20.30 -44.99 2.76
CA VAL A 72 21.32 -45.06 3.81
C VAL A 72 21.92 -46.48 3.81
N GLU A 73 23.23 -46.59 4.06
CA GLU A 73 23.96 -47.86 4.01
C GLU A 73 23.63 -48.83 5.14
N THR A 74 23.70 -50.12 4.83
CA THR A 74 23.69 -51.19 5.82
C THR A 74 25.01 -51.26 6.59
N LYS A 75 24.98 -51.00 7.90
CA LYS A 75 26.01 -51.48 8.83
C LYS A 75 25.34 -52.16 10.01
N ALA A 76 25.74 -53.40 10.30
CA ALA A 76 25.11 -54.21 11.34
C ALA A 76 25.42 -53.67 12.75
N PRO A 77 24.44 -53.66 13.67
CA PRO A 77 24.69 -53.35 15.08
C PRO A 77 25.25 -54.59 15.81
N GLU A 78 26.37 -54.42 16.50
CA GLU A 78 26.82 -55.37 17.53
C GLU A 78 25.94 -55.24 18.80
N PRO A 79 25.77 -56.32 19.59
CA PRO A 79 24.94 -56.29 20.79
C PRO A 79 25.64 -55.58 21.95
N VAL A 80 25.16 -54.38 22.29
CA VAL A 80 25.58 -53.62 23.49
C VAL A 80 24.62 -53.98 24.65
N PRO A 81 25.12 -54.29 25.87
CA PRO A 81 24.32 -54.96 26.90
C PRO A 81 23.29 -54.05 27.59
N ALA A 82 22.31 -54.69 28.25
CA ALA A 82 21.25 -54.03 28.98
C ALA A 82 21.78 -53.11 30.11
N PRO A 83 21.23 -51.89 30.28
CA PRO A 83 21.65 -50.98 31.34
C PRO A 83 21.19 -51.49 32.71
N VAL A 84 22.14 -51.79 33.58
CA VAL A 84 21.87 -52.10 35.00
C VAL A 84 21.41 -50.82 35.70
N PRO A 85 20.28 -50.79 36.42
CA PRO A 85 19.85 -49.61 37.15
C PRO A 85 20.79 -49.37 38.35
N ALA A 86 21.64 -48.34 38.22
CA ALA A 86 22.42 -47.81 39.34
C ALA A 86 21.49 -47.21 40.41
N PRO A 87 21.89 -47.23 41.70
CA PRO A 87 20.94 -47.13 42.81
C PRO A 87 20.34 -45.73 43.01
N VAL A 88 19.06 -45.70 43.36
CA VAL A 88 18.41 -44.50 43.91
C VAL A 88 19.11 -44.06 45.20
N VAL A 89 19.50 -42.78 45.24
CA VAL A 89 20.22 -42.19 46.37
C VAL A 89 19.26 -41.98 47.53
N ALA A 90 19.65 -42.50 48.70
CA ALA A 90 19.17 -42.17 50.05
C ALA A 90 17.73 -41.63 50.14
N ALA A 91 16.75 -42.53 50.26
CA ALA A 91 15.48 -42.17 50.86
C ALA A 91 15.74 -41.65 52.29
N SER A 92 15.36 -40.40 52.57
CA SER A 92 15.34 -39.85 53.92
C SER A 92 14.56 -40.79 54.85
N PRO A 93 14.96 -40.95 56.13
CA PRO A 93 14.23 -41.79 57.05
C PRO A 93 12.81 -41.22 57.22
N VAL A 94 11.82 -41.95 56.72
CA VAL A 94 10.41 -41.68 57.05
C VAL A 94 10.25 -42.03 58.52
N GLU A 95 10.29 -41.01 59.38
CA GLU A 95 9.99 -41.16 60.81
C GLU A 95 8.53 -41.56 60.96
N THR A 96 8.27 -42.87 60.92
CA THR A 96 6.94 -43.42 61.15
C THR A 96 6.55 -43.15 62.59
N ILE A 97 5.74 -42.10 62.79
CA ILE A 97 5.18 -41.72 64.08
C ILE A 97 4.28 -42.87 64.56
N ARG A 98 4.86 -43.82 65.29
CA ARG A 98 4.15 -44.95 65.90
C ARG A 98 3.28 -44.40 67.03
N VAL A 99 2.01 -44.24 66.74
CA VAL A 99 0.97 -43.99 67.72
C VAL A 99 0.69 -45.30 68.45
N GLU A 100 1.17 -45.42 69.68
CA GLU A 100 0.93 -46.60 70.52
C GLU A 100 -0.36 -46.49 71.35
N THR A 101 -0.87 -45.27 71.56
CA THR A 101 -2.14 -45.03 72.27
C THR A 101 -3.01 -43.97 71.59
N VAL A 102 -4.34 -44.14 71.67
CA VAL A 102 -5.33 -43.24 71.06
C VAL A 102 -5.14 -41.74 71.45
N PRO A 103 -4.83 -41.37 72.72
CA PRO A 103 -4.58 -39.97 73.09
C PRO A 103 -3.35 -39.35 72.39
N GLN A 104 -2.32 -40.14 72.09
CA GLN A 104 -1.15 -39.67 71.36
C GLN A 104 -1.48 -39.41 69.88
N ALA A 105 -2.42 -40.17 69.29
CA ALA A 105 -2.93 -39.96 67.94
C ALA A 105 -3.52 -38.55 67.80
N SER A 106 -4.43 -38.21 68.70
CA SER A 106 -5.15 -36.92 68.69
C SER A 106 -4.20 -35.73 68.81
N ASN A 107 -3.19 -35.84 69.68
CA ASN A 107 -2.20 -34.77 69.89
C ASN A 107 -1.23 -34.62 68.70
N ALA A 108 -0.85 -35.72 68.03
CA ALA A 108 -0.05 -35.67 66.81
C ALA A 108 -0.85 -35.09 65.64
N ALA A 109 -2.10 -35.52 65.45
CA ALA A 109 -3.01 -35.01 64.43
C ALA A 109 -3.31 -33.52 64.59
N ALA A 110 -3.53 -33.03 65.82
CA ALA A 110 -3.74 -31.62 66.09
C ALA A 110 -2.53 -30.74 65.71
N ARG A 111 -1.29 -31.20 65.99
CA ARG A 111 -0.07 -30.49 65.59
C ARG A 111 0.15 -30.50 64.08
N LEU A 112 -0.11 -31.62 63.42
CA LEU A 112 -0.04 -31.71 61.96
C LEU A 112 -1.09 -30.80 61.29
N LEU A 113 -2.28 -30.69 61.88
CA LEU A 113 -3.31 -29.76 61.41
C LEU A 113 -2.87 -28.30 61.59
N GLU A 114 -2.30 -27.92 62.74
CA GLU A 114 -1.79 -26.55 62.98
C GLU A 114 -0.67 -26.16 61.98
N ILE A 115 0.26 -27.09 61.72
CA ILE A 115 1.33 -26.89 60.74
C ILE A 115 0.75 -26.79 59.32
N ALA A 116 -0.22 -27.63 58.97
CA ALA A 116 -0.87 -27.60 57.66
C ALA A 116 -1.70 -26.32 57.45
N THR A 117 -2.42 -25.82 58.47
CA THR A 117 -3.14 -24.54 58.38
C THR A 117 -2.16 -23.38 58.23
N ARG A 118 -1.09 -23.32 59.03
CA ARG A 118 -0.07 -22.26 58.91
C ARG A 118 0.57 -22.25 57.52
N ASN A 119 0.93 -23.41 56.99
CA ASN A 119 1.51 -23.51 55.65
C ASN A 119 0.49 -23.15 54.54
N ALA A 120 -0.78 -23.48 54.71
CA ALA A 120 -1.83 -23.05 53.79
C ALA A 120 -2.06 -21.53 53.84
N ASP A 121 -2.05 -20.92 55.03
CA ASP A 121 -2.16 -19.48 55.21
C ASP A 121 -0.95 -18.74 54.59
N GLU A 122 0.27 -19.26 54.80
CA GLU A 122 1.51 -18.75 54.18
C GLU A 122 1.45 -18.81 52.65
N LEU A 123 1.05 -19.94 52.06
CA LEU A 123 0.89 -20.10 50.61
C LEU A 123 -0.23 -19.21 50.04
N VAL A 124 -1.30 -18.96 50.79
CA VAL A 124 -2.40 -18.06 50.40
C VAL A 124 -1.93 -16.60 50.41
N GLU A 125 -1.11 -16.18 51.36
CA GLU A 125 -0.50 -14.84 51.34
C GLU A 125 0.54 -14.71 50.22
N GLU A 126 1.40 -15.70 49.99
CA GLU A 126 2.36 -15.69 48.87
C GLU A 126 1.63 -15.56 47.52
N ALA A 127 0.60 -16.38 47.29
CA ALA A 127 -0.21 -16.34 46.07
C ALA A 127 -0.97 -15.01 45.87
N LYS A 128 -1.41 -14.34 46.94
CA LYS A 128 -1.99 -12.98 46.85
C LYS A 128 -0.94 -11.96 46.43
N ASN A 129 0.23 -11.96 47.08
CA ASN A 129 1.30 -11.01 46.80
C ASN A 129 1.80 -11.14 45.36
N ASP A 130 1.95 -12.36 44.84
CA ASP A 130 2.31 -12.59 43.44
C ASP A 130 1.16 -12.20 42.48
N ALA A 131 -0.11 -12.45 42.83
CA ALA A 131 -1.24 -12.01 42.02
C ALA A 131 -1.33 -10.47 41.92
N ASP A 132 -1.21 -9.75 43.04
CA ASP A 132 -1.22 -8.29 43.08
C ASP A 132 -0.02 -7.70 42.32
N LYS A 133 1.15 -8.32 42.43
CA LYS A 133 2.34 -7.95 41.63
C LYS A 133 2.12 -8.15 40.13
N ILE A 134 1.59 -9.31 39.71
CA ILE A 134 1.28 -9.60 38.30
C ILE A 134 0.25 -8.60 37.76
N VAL A 135 -0.80 -8.28 38.54
CA VAL A 135 -1.83 -7.29 38.18
C VAL A 135 -1.23 -5.87 38.11
N GLY A 136 -0.38 -5.49 39.05
CA GLY A 136 0.31 -4.19 39.04
C GLY A 136 1.26 -4.03 37.85
N GLU A 137 2.05 -5.07 37.54
CA GLU A 137 2.89 -5.10 36.35
C GLU A 137 2.06 -5.06 35.05
N ALA A 138 0.96 -5.82 34.98
CA ALA A 138 0.08 -5.85 33.81
C ALA A 138 -0.60 -4.49 33.57
N ARG A 139 -1.10 -3.83 34.62
CA ARG A 139 -1.66 -2.46 34.54
C ARG A 139 -0.61 -1.46 34.06
N THR A 140 0.57 -1.45 34.67
CA THR A 140 1.67 -0.55 34.29
C THR A 140 2.09 -0.75 32.82
N LYS A 141 2.11 -2.00 32.35
CA LYS A 141 2.41 -2.34 30.94
C LYS A 141 1.28 -1.91 29.99
N ALA A 142 0.01 -2.06 30.40
CA ALA A 142 -1.15 -1.62 29.63
C ALA A 142 -1.24 -0.09 29.52
N GLU A 143 -1.17 0.63 30.63
CA GLU A 143 -1.16 2.11 30.68
C GLU A 143 -0.03 2.68 29.82
N ARG A 144 1.16 2.08 29.87
CA ARG A 144 2.28 2.44 28.99
C ARG A 144 1.98 2.18 27.52
N LEU A 145 1.41 1.02 27.19
CA LEU A 145 1.08 0.67 25.80
C LEU A 145 -0.01 1.59 25.23
N GLU A 146 -1.03 1.93 26.02
CA GLU A 146 -2.06 2.90 25.66
C GLU A 146 -1.46 4.30 25.45
N ALA A 147 -0.63 4.78 26.38
CA ALA A 147 0.06 6.05 26.25
C ALA A 147 0.97 6.10 25.02
N GLU A 148 1.78 5.07 24.76
CA GLU A 148 2.61 4.98 23.56
C GLU A 148 1.78 4.90 22.27
N SER A 149 0.66 4.18 22.27
CA SER A 149 -0.22 4.04 21.10
C SER A 149 -0.96 5.34 20.79
N LYS A 150 -1.46 6.03 21.82
CA LYS A 150 -2.06 7.35 21.69
C LYS A 150 -1.06 8.38 21.16
N ASN A 151 0.14 8.44 21.74
CA ASN A 151 1.21 9.33 21.24
C ASN A 151 1.62 9.03 19.78
N LYS A 152 1.47 7.79 19.31
CA LYS A 152 1.70 7.42 17.89
C LYS A 152 0.53 7.88 17.01
N ALA A 153 -0.71 7.72 17.46
CA ALA A 153 -1.91 8.19 16.76
C ALA A 153 -1.95 9.73 16.65
N ASP A 154 -1.75 10.44 17.77
CA ASP A 154 -1.76 11.91 17.82
C ASP A 154 -0.70 12.52 16.87
N ARG A 155 0.48 11.87 16.73
CA ARG A 155 1.52 12.25 15.76
C ARG A 155 1.11 11.97 14.33
N LEU A 156 0.62 10.75 14.04
CA LEU A 156 0.19 10.38 12.69
C LEU A 156 -0.94 11.29 12.20
N GLU A 157 -1.86 11.70 13.09
CA GLU A 157 -2.89 12.67 12.75
C GLU A 157 -2.31 14.08 12.51
N ALA A 158 -1.36 14.54 13.33
CA ALA A 158 -0.69 15.83 13.12
C ALA A 158 0.09 15.86 11.78
N ASP A 159 0.82 14.80 11.46
CA ASP A 159 1.56 14.64 10.20
C ASP A 159 0.60 14.59 9.00
N ALA A 160 -0.49 13.83 9.11
CA ALA A 160 -1.52 13.75 8.06
C ALA A 160 -2.23 15.09 7.82
N ARG A 161 -2.61 15.81 8.88
CA ARG A 161 -3.19 17.16 8.79
C ARG A 161 -2.22 18.15 8.14
N THR A 162 -0.95 18.12 8.53
CA THR A 162 0.12 18.97 7.95
C THR A 162 0.32 18.66 6.47
N ARG A 163 0.32 17.38 6.09
CA ARG A 163 0.45 16.95 4.69
C ARG A 163 -0.77 17.33 3.84
N SER A 164 -1.99 17.26 4.40
CA SER A 164 -3.20 17.76 3.72
C SER A 164 -3.05 19.26 3.43
N GLN A 165 -2.76 20.07 4.45
CA GLN A 165 -2.61 21.52 4.30
C GLN A 165 -1.55 21.90 3.27
N MET A 166 -0.44 21.16 3.20
CA MET A 166 0.60 21.34 2.19
C MET A 166 0.10 21.04 0.77
N LEU A 167 -0.62 19.93 0.57
CA LEU A 167 -1.22 19.56 -0.72
C LEU A 167 -2.34 20.53 -1.13
N ASP A 168 -3.11 21.04 -0.17
CA ASP A 168 -4.14 22.07 -0.39
C ASP A 168 -3.49 23.39 -0.87
N SER A 169 -2.38 23.83 -0.25
CA SER A 169 -1.62 25.00 -0.71
C SER A 169 -0.96 24.78 -2.08
N GLU A 170 -0.31 23.63 -2.31
CA GLU A 170 0.31 23.30 -3.60
C GLU A 170 -0.73 23.25 -4.73
N THR A 171 -1.94 22.75 -4.44
CA THR A 171 -3.07 22.71 -5.37
C THR A 171 -3.66 24.11 -5.62
N ALA A 172 -3.68 24.98 -4.62
CA ALA A 172 -4.09 26.38 -4.79
C ALA A 172 -3.08 27.17 -5.63
N GLU A 173 -1.78 27.02 -5.35
CA GLU A 173 -0.69 27.67 -6.10
C GLU A 173 -0.66 27.21 -7.56
N ARG A 174 -0.70 25.89 -7.83
CA ARG A 174 -0.78 25.36 -9.21
C ARG A 174 -1.99 25.88 -9.97
N ARG A 175 -3.14 25.94 -9.30
CA ARG A 175 -4.39 26.49 -9.89
C ARG A 175 -4.24 27.97 -10.24
N GLN A 176 -3.63 28.77 -9.36
CA GLN A 176 -3.37 30.19 -9.60
C GLN A 176 -2.35 30.41 -10.74
N GLN A 177 -1.30 29.58 -10.81
CA GLN A 177 -0.33 29.59 -11.90
C GLN A 177 -1.02 29.27 -13.25
N MET A 178 -1.76 28.17 -13.33
CA MET A 178 -2.49 27.79 -14.55
C MET A 178 -3.48 28.86 -15.03
N PHE A 179 -4.26 29.47 -14.13
CA PHE A 179 -5.14 30.59 -14.52
C PHE A 179 -4.35 31.83 -14.95
N GLY A 180 -3.27 32.18 -14.25
CA GLY A 180 -2.42 33.31 -14.62
C GLY A 180 -1.71 33.13 -15.96
N ASP A 181 -1.40 31.89 -16.37
CA ASP A 181 -0.83 31.59 -17.68
C ASP A 181 -1.90 31.59 -18.78
N LEU A 182 -3.08 31.00 -18.53
CA LEU A 182 -4.24 31.10 -19.43
C LEU A 182 -4.69 32.56 -19.66
N GLU A 183 -4.60 33.42 -18.63
CA GLU A 183 -4.89 34.85 -18.76
C GLU A 183 -3.89 35.55 -19.69
N LYS A 184 -2.58 35.26 -19.57
CA LYS A 184 -1.53 35.78 -20.46
C LYS A 184 -1.72 35.30 -21.91
N GLU A 185 -2.06 34.04 -22.12
CA GLU A 185 -2.34 33.49 -23.45
C GLU A 185 -3.57 34.16 -24.07
N ARG A 186 -4.65 34.33 -23.29
CA ARG A 186 -5.87 35.04 -23.70
C ARG A 186 -5.59 36.50 -24.04
N ASP A 187 -4.77 37.21 -23.28
CA ASP A 187 -4.36 38.59 -23.60
C ASP A 187 -3.45 38.67 -24.84
N LYS A 188 -2.49 37.74 -25.00
CA LYS A 188 -1.64 37.63 -26.20
C LYS A 188 -2.48 37.41 -27.46
N LEU A 189 -3.38 36.42 -27.44
CA LEU A 189 -4.29 36.12 -28.55
C LEU A 189 -5.24 37.29 -28.84
N SER A 190 -5.70 38.02 -27.81
CA SER A 190 -6.54 39.21 -27.98
C SER A 190 -5.79 40.34 -28.70
N ALA A 191 -4.52 40.57 -28.34
CA ALA A 191 -3.66 41.54 -29.01
C ALA A 191 -3.35 41.14 -30.46
N GLU A 192 -3.08 39.86 -30.72
CA GLU A 192 -2.83 39.32 -32.05
C GLU A 192 -4.08 39.44 -32.95
N VAL A 193 -5.27 39.17 -32.44
CA VAL A 193 -6.55 39.38 -33.15
C VAL A 193 -6.75 40.85 -33.54
N GLU A 194 -6.44 41.81 -32.67
CA GLU A 194 -6.60 43.22 -33.03
C GLU A 194 -5.50 43.72 -33.98
N ASN A 195 -4.30 43.15 -33.92
CA ASN A 195 -3.24 43.39 -34.91
C ASN A 195 -3.59 42.82 -36.31
N LEU A 196 -4.21 41.64 -36.38
CA LEU A 196 -4.73 41.09 -37.63
C LEU A 196 -5.88 41.95 -38.19
N ARG A 197 -6.73 42.51 -37.32
CA ARG A 197 -7.79 43.46 -37.74
C ARG A 197 -7.24 44.81 -38.18
N SER A 198 -6.22 45.37 -37.54
CA SER A 198 -5.59 46.61 -38.01
C SER A 198 -4.93 46.39 -39.37
N PHE A 199 -4.19 45.30 -39.54
CA PHE A 199 -3.62 44.88 -40.82
C PHE A 199 -4.69 44.70 -41.91
N GLU A 200 -5.82 44.04 -41.60
CA GLU A 200 -6.93 43.86 -42.55
C GLU A 200 -7.54 45.22 -42.98
N ARG A 201 -7.77 46.14 -42.03
CA ARG A 201 -8.28 47.49 -42.30
C ARG A 201 -7.30 48.30 -43.17
N GLU A 202 -6.01 48.26 -42.86
CA GLU A 202 -4.98 48.93 -43.65
C GLU A 202 -4.81 48.31 -45.03
N TYR A 203 -4.79 47.00 -45.15
CA TYR A 203 -4.68 46.30 -46.43
C TYR A 203 -5.86 46.61 -47.35
N ARG A 204 -7.11 46.58 -46.83
CA ARG A 204 -8.29 47.02 -47.58
C ARG A 204 -8.20 48.49 -48.01
N SER A 205 -7.71 49.37 -47.15
CA SER A 205 -7.52 50.80 -47.47
C SER A 205 -6.51 51.01 -48.60
N ARG A 206 -5.32 50.38 -48.49
CA ARG A 206 -4.26 50.42 -49.51
C ARG A 206 -4.74 49.83 -50.84
N LEU A 207 -5.43 48.69 -50.82
CA LEU A 207 -5.96 48.03 -52.01
C LEU A 207 -7.06 48.87 -52.70
N LYS A 208 -7.95 49.50 -51.92
CA LYS A 208 -8.95 50.44 -52.45
C LYS A 208 -8.27 51.65 -53.11
N SER A 209 -7.29 52.25 -52.44
CA SER A 209 -6.53 53.39 -52.97
C SER A 209 -5.85 53.04 -54.29
N TYR A 210 -5.17 51.89 -54.35
CA TYR A 210 -4.52 51.39 -55.57
C TYR A 210 -5.50 51.21 -56.73
N PHE A 211 -6.63 50.53 -56.54
CA PHE A 211 -7.63 50.36 -57.60
C PHE A 211 -8.30 51.68 -58.01
N SER A 212 -8.57 52.59 -57.08
CA SER A 212 -9.04 53.95 -57.42
C SER A 212 -8.02 54.68 -58.29
N GLN A 213 -6.74 54.64 -57.94
CA GLN A 213 -5.66 55.28 -58.70
C GLN A 213 -5.46 54.65 -60.09
N GLN A 214 -5.64 53.34 -60.24
CA GLN A 214 -5.61 52.67 -61.54
C GLN A 214 -6.80 53.05 -62.43
N LEU A 215 -8.00 53.17 -61.86
CA LEU A 215 -9.19 53.63 -62.60
C LEU A 215 -9.08 55.10 -63.02
N GLU A 216 -8.56 55.95 -62.15
CA GLU A 216 -8.23 57.36 -62.45
C GLU A 216 -7.24 57.45 -63.63
N ALA A 217 -6.17 56.65 -63.58
CA ALA A 217 -5.16 56.59 -64.64
C ALA A 217 -5.74 56.09 -65.97
N LEU A 218 -6.63 55.09 -65.97
CA LEU A 218 -7.30 54.60 -67.18
C LEU A 218 -8.23 55.65 -67.79
N ASN A 219 -9.02 56.35 -66.96
CA ASN A 219 -9.90 57.43 -67.40
C ASN A 219 -9.11 58.60 -68.00
N GLY A 220 -8.06 59.07 -67.30
CA GLY A 220 -7.17 60.12 -67.82
C GLY A 220 -6.43 59.70 -69.09
N SER A 221 -6.05 58.42 -69.22
CA SER A 221 -5.46 57.86 -70.45
C SER A 221 -6.42 57.93 -71.65
N SER A 222 -7.74 57.81 -71.41
CA SER A 222 -8.74 57.94 -72.48
C SER A 222 -8.98 59.39 -72.93
N GLU A 223 -8.66 60.40 -72.12
CA GLU A 223 -8.65 61.82 -72.56
C GLU A 223 -7.33 62.25 -73.21
N THR A 224 -6.23 61.52 -72.99
CA THR A 224 -4.87 61.90 -73.44
C THR A 224 -4.27 60.95 -74.49
N ALA A 225 -5.12 60.30 -75.29
CA ALA A 225 -4.76 59.26 -76.26
C ALA A 225 -3.95 59.76 -77.48
N ALA A 226 -2.68 60.10 -77.27
CA ALA A 226 -1.61 60.11 -78.26
C ALA A 226 -0.51 59.13 -77.81
N PRO A 227 0.06 58.28 -78.71
CA PRO A 227 0.78 57.09 -78.27
C PRO A 227 2.25 57.33 -77.92
N SER A 228 2.64 56.95 -76.71
CA SER A 228 4.01 56.57 -76.35
C SER A 228 3.97 55.35 -75.44
N SER A 229 4.52 54.23 -75.90
CA SER A 229 4.61 52.98 -75.16
C SER A 229 5.67 53.04 -74.07
N ASP A 230 5.33 52.68 -72.82
CA ASP A 230 6.31 52.38 -71.80
C ASP A 230 5.88 51.16 -70.95
N GLU A 231 6.62 50.06 -71.07
CA GLU A 231 6.34 48.80 -70.38
C GLU A 231 6.89 48.81 -68.95
N GLN A 232 6.25 49.53 -68.02
CA GLN A 232 6.57 49.44 -66.59
C GLN A 232 5.38 49.83 -65.71
N HIS A 233 4.75 48.84 -65.05
CA HIS A 233 4.26 48.90 -63.65
C HIS A 233 3.50 47.61 -63.24
N ALA A 234 4.18 46.46 -63.30
CA ALA A 234 3.76 45.30 -62.51
C ALA A 234 4.27 45.50 -61.06
N PRO A 235 3.40 45.47 -60.03
CA PRO A 235 3.84 45.66 -58.65
C PRO A 235 4.81 44.54 -58.22
N LYS A 236 5.95 44.92 -57.65
CA LYS A 236 6.99 43.95 -57.25
C LYS A 236 6.44 43.01 -56.16
N ARG A 237 6.68 41.72 -56.37
CA ARG A 237 5.95 40.58 -55.76
C ARG A 237 5.88 40.65 -54.24
N LEU A 238 4.73 40.25 -53.70
CA LEU A 238 4.55 39.82 -52.30
C LEU A 238 5.34 38.51 -52.06
N ARG A 239 6.67 38.62 -51.88
CA ARG A 239 7.59 37.48 -51.77
C ARG A 239 8.69 37.71 -50.73
N SER A 240 8.35 38.42 -49.65
CA SER A 240 9.28 38.87 -48.60
C SER A 240 8.65 38.90 -47.20
N ILE A 241 7.54 38.19 -47.00
CA ILE A 241 6.77 38.13 -45.73
C ILE A 241 6.45 36.69 -45.30
N LEU A 242 6.53 35.71 -46.20
CA LEU A 242 6.72 34.32 -45.82
C LEU A 242 8.24 34.10 -45.78
N GLY A 243 8.80 33.93 -44.59
CA GLY A 243 10.23 33.74 -44.41
C GLY A 243 10.69 32.40 -44.98
N GLU A 244 11.78 32.42 -45.74
CA GLU A 244 12.62 31.24 -45.94
C GLU A 244 13.52 31.15 -44.71
N ASP A 245 13.04 30.51 -43.64
CA ASP A 245 13.92 30.12 -42.52
C ASP A 245 14.86 29.00 -43.00
N GLU A 246 16.16 29.17 -42.72
CA GLU A 246 17.22 28.28 -43.15
C GLU A 246 17.20 26.94 -42.37
N GLY A 247 17.79 25.89 -42.96
CA GLY A 247 17.90 24.54 -42.38
C GLY A 247 19.33 24.01 -42.40
#